data_AF-A0A238Y8E0-F1
#
_entry.id   AF-A0A238Y8E0-F1
#
_cell.length_a   1.000
_cell.length_b   1.000
_cell.length_c   1.000
_cell.angle_alpha   90.00
_cell.angle_beta   90.00
_cell.angle_gamma   90.00
#
_symmetry.space_group_name_H-M   'P 1'
#
loop_
_entity.id
_entity.type
_entity.pdbx_description
1 polymer ?
#
loop_
_entity_poly.entity_id
_entity_poly.type
_entity_poly.pdbx_seq_one_letter_code
_entity_poly.pdbx_strand_id
1 'polypeptide(L)'
;MTRDIVPLRQALEAATEGNQADIYTLLANWNTSMANALEQSGDRFRDAFWDNLEETIELVDAAALVEDEPDWGFLQDCAEAYPPAEGDHHCTVLIANVLGRCVIRTHIRHDADAIPAWALDYLGRITMEDDKDAAWEESGAFGWGIGHEEVAVADRTLTRAEADDEYWAVSVLKHAIYADGRAAIDLYERILQSPDTVEDLHHIEGMQRILNEPFPRTPRYWEPTDELDPPSPLSDDAIEHLLRVLGENIHPRRLQQFDDMIQFDLEWAATEYGERDSA
;
A
#
# COMPACT_ATOMS: atom_id res chain seq x y z
N MET A 1 -7.98 -0.70 35.47
CA MET A 1 -7.03 -0.14 34.51
C MET A 1 -5.91 -1.14 34.36
N THR A 2 -5.85 -1.76 33.19
CA THR A 2 -4.88 -2.80 32.86
C THR A 2 -3.50 -2.14 32.72
N ARG A 3 -2.45 -2.74 33.28
CA ARG A 3 -1.11 -2.12 33.43
C ARG A 3 -0.25 -2.15 32.15
N ASP A 4 -0.67 -2.93 31.16
CA ASP A 4 -0.06 -3.14 29.86
C ASP A 4 -0.04 -1.91 28.96
N ILE A 5 -1.14 -1.15 28.91
CA ILE A 5 -1.27 0.03 28.04
C ILE A 5 -0.95 1.36 28.73
N VAL A 6 -0.64 1.34 30.03
CA VAL A 6 -0.33 2.56 30.80
C VAL A 6 0.86 3.32 30.22
N PRO A 7 1.98 2.67 29.82
CA PRO A 7 3.11 3.38 29.22
C PRO A 7 2.74 4.11 27.92
N LEU A 8 2.02 3.43 27.02
CA LEU A 8 1.54 4.05 25.77
C LEU A 8 0.64 5.25 26.03
N ARG A 9 -0.37 5.13 26.90
CA ARG A 9 -1.27 6.25 27.20
C ARG A 9 -0.53 7.46 27.78
N GLN A 10 0.46 7.22 28.65
CA GLN A 10 1.29 8.32 29.18
C GLN A 10 2.12 8.99 28.10
N ALA A 11 2.65 8.21 27.14
CA ALA A 11 3.38 8.76 26.01
C ALA A 11 2.47 9.58 25.09
N LEU A 12 1.26 9.09 24.78
CA LEU A 12 0.25 9.82 24.01
C LEU A 12 -0.15 11.14 24.69
N GLU A 13 -0.44 11.12 25.99
CA GLU A 13 -0.80 12.32 26.76
C GLU A 13 0.35 13.35 26.84
N ALA A 14 1.61 12.90 26.72
CA ALA A 14 2.79 13.75 26.83
C ALA A 14 3.34 14.23 25.47
N ALA A 15 2.99 13.55 24.38
CA ALA A 15 3.51 13.86 23.05
C ALA A 15 3.00 15.21 22.59
N THR A 16 3.92 16.04 22.10
CA THR A 16 3.58 17.29 21.42
C THR A 16 3.52 17.04 19.92
N GLU A 17 2.42 17.43 19.28
CA GLU A 17 2.25 17.36 17.83
C GLU A 17 3.45 18.01 17.11
N GLY A 18 3.99 17.34 16.10
CA GLY A 18 5.17 17.80 15.35
C GLY A 18 6.53 17.60 16.05
N ASN A 19 6.57 17.08 17.28
CA ASN A 19 7.83 16.88 18.00
C ASN A 19 8.42 15.48 17.78
N GLN A 20 9.40 15.38 16.89
CA GLN A 20 10.11 14.14 16.57
C GLN A 20 10.72 13.42 17.79
N ALA A 21 11.21 14.16 18.80
CA ALA A 21 11.82 13.54 19.97
C ALA A 21 10.80 12.75 20.82
N ASP A 22 9.55 13.23 20.86
CA ASP A 22 8.47 12.55 21.57
C ASP A 22 8.08 11.26 20.85
N ILE A 23 8.22 11.21 19.51
CA ILE A 23 7.88 10.04 18.70
C ILE A 23 8.78 8.85 18.95
N TYR A 24 10.09 9.03 19.15
CA TYR A 24 10.95 7.90 19.53
C TYR A 24 10.49 7.25 20.85
N THR A 25 10.04 8.07 21.81
CA THR A 25 9.47 7.59 23.07
C THR A 25 8.13 6.91 22.83
N LEU A 26 7.27 7.49 21.98
CA LEU A 26 5.96 6.94 21.64
C LEU A 26 6.07 5.56 20.99
N LEU A 27 6.93 5.40 19.98
CA LEU A 27 7.15 4.12 19.29
C LEU A 27 7.67 3.04 20.25
N ALA A 28 8.62 3.38 21.13
CA ALA A 28 9.12 2.44 22.13
C ALA A 28 8.03 1.98 23.11
N ASN A 29 7.16 2.92 23.55
CA ASN A 29 6.04 2.60 24.43
C ASN A 29 4.94 1.82 23.71
N TRP A 30 4.64 2.16 22.45
CA TRP A 30 3.74 1.39 21.59
C TRP A 30 4.21 -0.07 21.53
N ASN A 31 5.46 -0.29 21.12
CA ASN A 31 6.03 -1.62 20.98
C ASN A 31 5.92 -2.43 22.28
N THR A 32 6.31 -1.82 23.40
CA THR A 32 6.28 -2.45 24.72
C THR A 32 4.84 -2.75 25.17
N SER A 33 3.91 -1.82 24.98
CA SER A 33 2.51 -2.01 25.37
C SER A 33 1.81 -3.07 24.53
N MET A 34 2.09 -3.13 23.23
CA MET A 34 1.56 -4.18 22.36
C MET A 34 2.09 -5.57 22.74
N ALA A 35 3.39 -5.69 23.01
CA ALA A 35 3.98 -6.94 23.49
C ALA A 35 3.33 -7.40 24.82
N ASN A 36 3.19 -6.49 25.79
CA ASN A 36 2.56 -6.79 27.08
C ASN A 36 1.07 -7.17 26.97
N ALA A 37 0.34 -6.57 26.02
CA ALA A 37 -1.05 -6.90 25.76
C ALA A 37 -1.17 -8.30 25.13
N LEU A 38 -0.27 -8.63 24.19
CA LEU A 38 -0.22 -9.94 23.53
C LEU A 38 0.11 -11.06 24.51
N GLU A 39 1.03 -10.84 25.45
CA GLU A 39 1.34 -11.79 26.53
C GLU A 39 0.10 -12.14 27.38
N GLN A 40 -0.87 -11.23 27.51
CA GLN A 40 -2.10 -11.49 28.23
C GLN A 40 -3.13 -12.24 27.40
N SER A 41 -3.43 -11.76 26.19
CA SER A 41 -4.22 -12.49 25.19
C SER A 41 -4.22 -11.79 23.83
N GLY A 42 -4.52 -12.55 22.77
CA GLY A 42 -4.72 -11.99 21.43
C GLY A 42 -5.88 -10.98 21.36
N ASP A 43 -6.94 -11.16 22.15
CA ASP A 43 -8.05 -10.20 22.20
C ASP A 43 -7.62 -8.88 22.87
N ARG A 44 -6.82 -8.96 23.94
CA ARG A 44 -6.26 -7.78 24.61
C ARG A 44 -5.34 -7.00 23.70
N PHE A 45 -4.47 -7.70 22.97
CA PHE A 45 -3.65 -7.10 21.92
C PHE A 45 -4.52 -6.40 20.88
N ARG A 46 -5.53 -7.09 20.34
CA ARG A 46 -6.39 -6.54 19.29
C ARG A 46 -7.11 -5.28 19.75
N ASP A 47 -7.71 -5.29 20.95
CA ASP A 47 -8.40 -4.13 21.51
C ASP A 47 -7.41 -2.96 21.68
N ALA A 48 -6.28 -3.20 22.34
CA ALA A 48 -5.28 -2.16 22.59
C ALA A 48 -4.68 -1.60 21.28
N PHE A 49 -4.44 -2.46 20.29
CA PHE A 49 -3.92 -2.07 18.99
C PHE A 49 -4.89 -1.13 18.29
N TRP A 50 -6.13 -1.55 18.06
CA TRP A 50 -7.10 -0.74 17.30
C TRP A 50 -7.57 0.50 18.06
N ASP A 51 -7.67 0.45 19.39
CA ASP A 51 -8.08 1.61 20.20
C ASP A 51 -7.08 2.77 20.15
N ASN A 52 -5.81 2.51 19.85
CA ASN A 52 -4.74 3.51 19.91
C ASN A 52 -4.05 3.76 18.55
N LEU A 53 -4.38 2.99 17.51
CA LEU A 53 -3.66 3.01 16.23
C LEU A 53 -3.75 4.37 15.53
N GLU A 54 -4.97 4.90 15.39
CA GLU A 54 -5.25 6.16 14.69
C GLU A 54 -4.50 7.34 15.32
N GLU A 55 -4.70 7.59 16.62
CA GLU A 55 -4.04 8.70 17.35
C GLU A 55 -2.51 8.58 17.29
N THR A 56 -1.98 7.35 17.37
CA THR A 56 -0.53 7.14 17.27
C THR A 56 -0.02 7.45 15.86
N ILE A 57 -0.73 7.04 14.81
CA ILE A 57 -0.38 7.35 13.42
C ILE A 57 -0.40 8.86 13.19
N GLU A 58 -1.44 9.57 13.64
CA GLU A 58 -1.57 11.02 13.47
C GLU A 58 -0.39 11.79 14.09
N LEU A 59 0.04 11.41 15.30
CA LEU A 59 1.19 12.04 15.94
C LEU A 59 2.50 11.77 15.20
N VAL A 60 2.70 10.53 14.72
CA VAL A 60 3.90 10.17 13.94
C VAL A 60 3.91 10.91 12.60
N ASP A 61 2.76 10.98 11.91
CA ASP A 61 2.61 11.69 10.63
C ASP A 61 2.89 13.19 10.79
N ALA A 62 2.33 13.83 11.84
CA ALA A 62 2.58 15.24 12.12
C ALA A 62 4.07 15.54 12.38
N ALA A 63 4.80 14.64 13.04
CA ALA A 63 6.24 14.79 13.27
C ALA A 63 7.10 14.42 12.05
N ALA A 64 6.55 13.64 11.12
CA ALA A 64 7.21 13.27 9.88
C ALA A 64 7.24 14.40 8.85
N LEU A 65 6.50 15.50 9.07
CA LEU A 65 6.42 16.62 8.16
C LEU A 65 7.15 17.85 8.71
N VAL A 66 8.00 18.46 7.89
CA VAL A 66 8.65 19.74 8.15
C VAL A 66 8.37 20.68 6.98
N GLU A 67 7.70 21.79 7.26
CA GLU A 67 7.23 22.73 6.22
C GLU A 67 6.41 22.03 5.12
N ASP A 68 5.50 21.15 5.55
CA ASP A 68 4.64 20.29 4.71
C ASP A 68 5.38 19.21 3.90
N GLU A 69 6.70 19.10 3.95
CA GLU A 69 7.46 18.07 3.24
C GLU A 69 7.92 16.94 4.18
N PRO A 70 8.01 15.68 3.69
CA PRO A 70 8.53 14.58 4.49
C PRO A 70 9.98 14.79 4.96
N ASP A 71 10.21 14.65 6.26
CA ASP A 71 11.55 14.51 6.84
C ASP A 71 12.00 13.05 6.73
N TRP A 72 12.60 12.73 5.58
CA TRP A 72 13.10 11.40 5.29
C TRP A 72 14.22 10.95 6.24
N GLY A 73 14.98 11.87 6.83
CA GLY A 73 16.03 11.51 7.79
C GLY A 73 15.43 10.95 9.09
N PHE A 74 14.45 11.66 9.63
CA PHE A 74 13.69 11.20 10.80
C PHE A 74 12.97 9.87 10.53
N LEU A 75 12.30 9.75 9.38
CA LEU A 75 11.60 8.52 9.01
C LEU A 75 12.56 7.34 8.85
N GLN A 76 13.76 7.58 8.31
CA GLN A 76 14.79 6.55 8.19
C GLN A 76 15.25 6.06 9.56
N ASP A 77 15.49 6.96 10.52
CA ASP A 77 15.85 6.57 11.89
C ASP A 77 14.77 5.68 12.54
N CYS A 78 13.49 6.01 12.33
CA CYS A 78 12.38 5.19 12.81
C CYS A 78 12.34 3.81 12.13
N ALA A 79 12.52 3.76 10.81
CA ALA A 79 12.54 2.53 10.02
C ALA A 79 13.71 1.61 10.38
N GLU A 80 14.89 2.16 10.65
CA GLU A 80 16.07 1.40 11.08
C GLU A 80 15.93 0.85 12.50
N ALA A 81 15.21 1.55 13.38
CA ALA A 81 14.92 1.07 14.74
C ALA A 81 13.92 -0.10 14.76
N TYR A 82 13.04 -0.18 13.76
CA TYR A 82 11.98 -1.19 13.66
C TYR A 82 11.89 -1.75 12.23
N PRO A 83 12.88 -2.55 11.79
CA PRO A 83 12.93 -3.10 10.44
C PRO A 83 11.84 -4.15 10.17
N PRO A 84 11.22 -4.17 8.97
CA PRO A 84 10.17 -5.13 8.65
C PRO A 84 10.78 -6.53 8.46
N ALA A 85 9.97 -7.55 8.69
CA ALA A 85 10.38 -8.96 8.66
C ALA A 85 11.54 -9.32 9.62
N GLU A 86 11.80 -8.48 10.63
CA GLU A 86 12.89 -8.67 11.59
C GLU A 86 12.42 -8.39 13.03
N GLY A 87 12.56 -9.39 13.89
CA GLY A 87 12.31 -9.25 15.33
C GLY A 87 10.83 -9.24 15.73
N ASP A 88 10.60 -9.25 17.05
CA ASP A 88 9.25 -9.30 17.64
C ASP A 88 8.77 -7.88 17.99
N HIS A 89 8.68 -6.99 16.99
CA HIS A 89 8.16 -5.64 17.21
C HIS A 89 6.81 -5.38 16.56
N HIS A 90 6.08 -4.42 17.11
CA HIS A 90 4.71 -4.10 16.70
C HIS A 90 4.59 -2.73 16.02
N CYS A 91 5.71 -2.09 15.68
CA CYS A 91 5.75 -0.77 15.06
C CYS A 91 5.58 -0.78 13.53
N THR A 92 5.69 -1.93 12.86
CA THR A 92 5.70 -1.99 11.39
C THR A 92 4.50 -1.30 10.76
N VAL A 93 3.30 -1.49 11.31
CA VAL A 93 2.07 -0.86 10.80
C VAL A 93 2.12 0.67 10.85
N LEU A 94 2.67 1.25 11.93
CA LEU A 94 2.75 2.70 12.12
C LEU A 94 3.70 3.29 11.09
N ILE A 95 4.87 2.67 10.95
CA ILE A 95 5.91 3.12 10.03
C ILE A 95 5.46 2.93 8.58
N ALA A 96 4.87 1.78 8.24
CA ALA A 96 4.35 1.52 6.89
C ALA A 96 3.26 2.52 6.50
N ASN A 97 2.34 2.84 7.40
CA ASN A 97 1.28 3.82 7.14
C ASN A 97 1.88 5.21 6.87
N VAL A 98 2.73 5.72 7.76
CA VAL A 98 3.32 7.07 7.62
C VAL A 98 4.27 7.16 6.44
N LEU A 99 5.09 6.13 6.18
CA LEU A 99 5.88 6.05 4.96
C LEU A 99 4.98 6.07 3.73
N GLY A 100 3.88 5.32 3.73
CA GLY A 100 2.92 5.34 2.63
C GLY A 100 2.37 6.74 2.36
N ARG A 101 2.01 7.50 3.40
CA ARG A 101 1.55 8.90 3.25
C ARG A 101 2.64 9.77 2.64
N CYS A 102 3.88 9.66 3.14
CA CYS A 102 5.02 10.45 2.67
C CYS A 102 5.41 10.12 1.22
N VAL A 103 5.36 8.83 0.85
CA VAL A 103 5.58 8.35 -0.53
C VAL A 103 4.53 8.97 -1.46
N ILE A 104 3.25 8.93 -1.09
CA ILE A 104 2.15 9.48 -1.89
C ILE A 104 2.29 10.99 -2.05
N ARG A 105 2.53 11.72 -0.96
CA ARG A 105 2.77 13.18 -0.97
C ARG A 105 3.92 13.53 -1.91
N THR A 106 5.03 12.80 -1.80
CA THR A 106 6.24 13.05 -2.60
C THR A 106 6.00 12.80 -4.07
N HIS A 107 5.37 11.68 -4.43
CA HIS A 107 5.08 11.35 -5.82
C HIS A 107 4.18 12.39 -6.48
N ILE A 108 3.14 12.85 -5.76
CA ILE A 108 2.17 13.81 -6.31
C ILE A 108 2.79 15.21 -6.47
N ARG A 109 3.61 15.65 -5.51
CA ARG A 109 4.20 16.99 -5.53
C ARG A 109 5.42 17.08 -6.43
N HIS A 110 6.15 15.98 -6.56
CA HIS A 110 7.40 15.87 -7.30
C HIS A 110 7.23 14.78 -8.37
N ASP A 111 7.76 13.59 -8.12
CA ASP A 111 7.68 12.41 -8.97
C ASP A 111 8.14 11.16 -8.21
N ALA A 112 8.19 10.02 -8.90
CA ALA A 112 8.62 8.74 -8.33
C ALA A 112 10.08 8.77 -7.84
N ASP A 113 10.97 9.48 -8.55
CA ASP A 113 12.42 9.48 -8.28
C ASP A 113 12.80 10.38 -7.10
N ALA A 114 11.91 11.30 -6.70
CA ALA A 114 12.06 12.06 -5.47
C ALA A 114 11.85 11.21 -4.20
N ILE A 115 11.25 10.02 -4.32
CA ILE A 115 11.05 9.11 -3.19
C ILE A 115 12.39 8.42 -2.85
N PRO A 116 12.85 8.40 -1.59
CA PRO A 116 14.06 7.66 -1.26
C PRO A 116 13.91 6.15 -1.48
N ALA A 117 14.89 5.55 -2.16
CA ALA A 117 14.91 4.11 -2.43
C ALA A 117 14.76 3.23 -1.18
N TRP A 118 15.31 3.66 -0.04
CA TRP A 118 15.20 2.92 1.23
C TRP A 118 13.75 2.84 1.74
N ALA A 119 12.92 3.86 1.48
CA ALA A 119 11.53 3.88 1.91
C ALA A 119 10.71 2.87 1.10
N LEU A 120 10.95 2.81 -0.21
CA LEU A 120 10.38 1.77 -1.07
C LEU A 120 10.90 0.38 -0.70
N ASP A 121 12.19 0.23 -0.36
CA ASP A 121 12.71 -1.06 0.10
C ASP A 121 12.04 -1.52 1.40
N TYR A 122 11.85 -0.61 2.35
CA TYR A 122 11.13 -0.89 3.60
C TYR A 122 9.72 -1.42 3.31
N LEU A 123 8.91 -0.70 2.52
CA LEU A 123 7.55 -1.13 2.17
C LEU A 123 7.56 -2.47 1.43
N GLY A 124 8.48 -2.64 0.47
CA GLY A 124 8.59 -3.86 -0.32
C GLY A 124 9.08 -5.08 0.45
N ARG A 125 9.60 -4.93 1.67
CA ARG A 125 10.07 -6.02 2.54
C ARG A 125 8.99 -6.56 3.48
N ILE A 126 7.90 -5.83 3.66
CA ILE A 126 6.82 -6.22 4.58
C ILE A 126 6.12 -7.49 4.07
N THR A 127 5.97 -8.48 4.96
CA THR A 127 5.31 -9.77 4.65
C THR A 127 4.12 -10.02 5.58
N MET A 128 3.14 -10.80 5.11
CA MET A 128 2.00 -11.19 5.95
C MET A 128 2.43 -12.09 7.13
N GLU A 129 3.41 -12.97 6.91
CA GLU A 129 3.90 -13.90 7.92
C GLU A 129 4.53 -13.17 9.11
N ASP A 130 5.42 -12.23 8.83
CA ASP A 130 6.21 -11.56 9.85
C ASP A 130 5.49 -10.33 10.42
N ASP A 131 4.93 -9.48 9.55
CA ASP A 131 4.46 -8.14 9.92
C ASP A 131 2.94 -8.03 10.14
N LYS A 132 2.20 -9.10 9.82
CA LYS A 132 0.73 -9.21 9.95
C LYS A 132 -0.06 -8.37 8.94
N ASP A 133 -1.36 -8.66 8.89
CA ASP A 133 -2.34 -8.14 7.94
C ASP A 133 -2.36 -6.61 7.86
N ALA A 134 -2.37 -5.92 9.00
CA ALA A 134 -2.48 -4.47 9.02
C ALA A 134 -1.29 -3.81 8.31
N ALA A 135 -0.05 -4.17 8.65
CA ALA A 135 1.15 -3.60 8.04
C ALA A 135 1.31 -4.03 6.57
N TRP A 136 0.98 -5.29 6.27
CA TRP A 136 1.02 -5.83 4.91
C TRP A 136 0.04 -5.08 3.98
N GLU A 137 -1.15 -4.71 4.43
CA GLU A 137 -2.07 -3.87 3.65
C GLU A 137 -1.51 -2.45 3.43
N GLU A 138 -0.93 -1.81 4.46
CA GLU A 138 -0.33 -0.46 4.33
C GLU A 138 0.83 -0.44 3.30
N SER A 139 1.56 -1.55 3.20
CA SER A 139 2.69 -1.68 2.29
C SER A 139 2.32 -1.61 0.80
N GLY A 140 1.03 -1.68 0.47
CA GLY A 140 0.53 -1.44 -0.90
C GLY A 140 0.95 -0.09 -1.47
N ALA A 141 1.24 0.89 -0.60
CA ALA A 141 1.80 2.19 -1.00
C ALA A 141 3.13 2.09 -1.76
N PHE A 142 3.82 0.95 -1.71
CA PHE A 142 4.95 0.62 -2.59
C PHE A 142 4.65 0.86 -4.08
N GLY A 143 3.40 0.67 -4.51
CA GLY A 143 2.98 0.89 -5.90
C GLY A 143 3.13 2.33 -6.38
N TRP A 144 3.19 3.32 -5.48
CA TRP A 144 3.46 4.70 -5.86
C TRP A 144 4.89 4.92 -6.35
N GLY A 145 5.84 4.04 -6.03
CA GLY A 145 7.19 4.08 -6.61
C GLY A 145 7.29 3.54 -8.04
N ILE A 146 6.17 3.22 -8.71
CA ILE A 146 6.22 2.70 -10.08
C ILE A 146 6.92 3.71 -11.02
N GLY A 147 7.89 3.23 -11.80
CA GLY A 147 8.71 4.07 -12.68
C GLY A 147 9.98 4.64 -12.02
N HIS A 148 10.22 4.39 -10.74
CA HIS A 148 11.42 4.84 -10.04
C HIS A 148 12.72 4.26 -10.66
N GLU A 149 13.75 5.08 -10.84
CA GLU A 149 15.00 4.74 -11.53
C GLU A 149 15.85 3.71 -10.77
N GLU A 150 15.99 3.84 -9.45
CA GLU A 150 16.81 2.93 -8.62
C GLU A 150 16.06 1.68 -8.13
N VAL A 151 14.73 1.75 -7.99
CA VAL A 151 13.91 0.66 -7.44
C VAL A 151 13.01 0.07 -8.51
N ALA A 152 13.28 -1.17 -8.91
CA ALA A 152 12.48 -1.91 -9.88
C ALA A 152 11.14 -2.39 -9.28
N VAL A 153 10.22 -1.45 -9.00
CA VAL A 153 8.91 -1.72 -8.39
C VAL A 153 8.12 -2.78 -9.17
N ALA A 154 8.06 -2.65 -10.50
CA ALA A 154 7.35 -3.62 -11.34
C ALA A 154 7.94 -5.03 -11.24
N ASP A 155 9.27 -5.15 -11.29
CA ASP A 155 9.94 -6.46 -11.25
C ASP A 155 9.80 -7.12 -9.88
N ARG A 156 9.92 -6.34 -8.79
CA ARG A 156 9.72 -6.84 -7.42
C ARG A 156 8.29 -7.29 -7.19
N THR A 157 7.31 -6.56 -7.72
CA THR A 157 5.89 -6.95 -7.64
C THR A 157 5.60 -8.23 -8.39
N LEU A 158 6.10 -8.36 -9.62
CA LEU A 158 5.98 -9.61 -10.37
C LEU A 158 6.64 -10.78 -9.64
N THR A 159 7.85 -10.60 -9.12
CA THR A 159 8.58 -11.64 -8.37
C THR A 159 7.78 -12.12 -7.15
N ARG A 160 7.09 -11.21 -6.45
CA ARG A 160 6.25 -11.58 -5.30
C ARG A 160 4.95 -12.25 -5.73
N ALA A 161 4.32 -11.80 -6.81
CA ALA A 161 3.17 -12.49 -7.39
C ALA A 161 3.49 -13.95 -7.76
N GLU A 162 4.67 -14.18 -8.36
CA GLU A 162 5.18 -15.52 -8.72
C GLU A 162 5.54 -16.39 -7.50
N ALA A 163 5.75 -15.77 -6.34
CA ALA A 163 6.13 -16.43 -5.09
C ALA A 163 4.96 -16.65 -4.12
N ASP A 164 3.73 -16.78 -4.64
CA ASP A 164 2.49 -17.02 -3.86
C ASP A 164 2.05 -15.82 -2.99
N ASP A 165 2.47 -14.61 -3.35
CA ASP A 165 2.06 -13.36 -2.70
C ASP A 165 1.25 -12.46 -3.65
N GLU A 166 0.35 -13.11 -4.40
CA GLU A 166 -0.52 -12.49 -5.41
C GLU A 166 -1.41 -11.40 -4.80
N TYR A 167 -1.94 -11.60 -3.58
CA TYR A 167 -2.77 -10.59 -2.94
C TYR A 167 -2.00 -9.29 -2.60
N TRP A 168 -0.68 -9.38 -2.37
CA TRP A 168 0.14 -8.20 -2.18
C TRP A 168 0.34 -7.47 -3.51
N ALA A 169 0.59 -8.22 -4.58
CA ALA A 169 0.68 -7.64 -5.92
C ALA A 169 -0.62 -6.93 -6.34
N VAL A 170 -1.78 -7.48 -5.98
CA VAL A 170 -3.09 -6.81 -6.12
C VAL A 170 -3.12 -5.49 -5.34
N SER A 171 -2.60 -5.48 -4.09
CA SER A 171 -2.50 -4.26 -3.28
C SER A 171 -1.61 -3.20 -3.93
N VAL A 172 -0.45 -3.60 -4.45
CA VAL A 172 0.48 -2.72 -5.15
C VAL A 172 -0.15 -2.15 -6.42
N LEU A 173 -0.83 -2.97 -7.23
CA LEU A 173 -1.52 -2.52 -8.45
C LEU A 173 -2.64 -1.51 -8.15
N LYS A 174 -3.38 -1.69 -7.05
CA LYS A 174 -4.39 -0.73 -6.58
C LYS A 174 -3.81 0.66 -6.31
N HIS A 175 -2.53 0.75 -5.92
CA HIS A 175 -1.84 2.02 -5.72
C HIS A 175 -1.17 2.51 -7.02
N ALA A 176 -0.49 1.63 -7.74
CA ALA A 176 0.25 1.97 -8.95
C ALA A 176 -0.64 2.60 -10.02
N ILE A 177 -1.90 2.16 -10.15
CA ILE A 177 -2.85 2.71 -11.12
C ILE A 177 -3.14 4.21 -10.90
N TYR A 178 -3.04 4.70 -9.65
CA TYR A 178 -3.15 6.13 -9.33
C TYR A 178 -1.85 6.90 -9.62
N ALA A 179 -0.70 6.23 -9.48
CA ALA A 179 0.62 6.83 -9.64
C ALA A 179 1.00 7.00 -11.13
N ASP A 180 0.83 5.93 -11.91
CA ASP A 180 0.98 5.91 -13.37
C ASP A 180 0.11 4.78 -13.95
N GLY A 181 -1.02 5.17 -14.55
CA GLY A 181 -1.97 4.22 -15.10
C GLY A 181 -1.39 3.33 -16.20
N ARG A 182 -0.49 3.85 -17.04
CA ARG A 182 0.11 3.08 -18.14
C ARG A 182 1.06 2.03 -17.59
N ALA A 183 1.98 2.44 -16.70
CA ALA A 183 2.96 1.55 -16.10
C ALA A 183 2.30 0.47 -15.22
N ALA A 184 1.20 0.80 -14.54
CA ALA A 184 0.40 -0.17 -13.79
C ALA A 184 -0.25 -1.22 -14.70
N ILE A 185 -0.81 -0.82 -15.85
CA ILE A 185 -1.39 -1.77 -16.82
C ILE A 185 -0.30 -2.64 -17.44
N ASP A 186 0.88 -2.08 -17.75
CA ASP A 186 2.01 -2.86 -18.25
C ASP A 186 2.49 -3.90 -17.21
N LEU A 187 2.51 -3.54 -15.91
CA LEU A 187 2.78 -4.49 -14.83
C LEU A 187 1.70 -5.58 -14.74
N TYR A 188 0.43 -5.21 -14.84
CA TYR A 188 -0.68 -6.16 -14.81
C TYR A 188 -0.62 -7.15 -15.99
N GLU A 189 -0.29 -6.68 -17.20
CA GLU A 189 -0.05 -7.54 -18.36
C GLU A 189 1.03 -8.58 -18.08
N ARG A 190 2.15 -8.16 -17.48
CA ARG A 190 3.25 -9.07 -17.11
C ARG A 190 2.83 -10.12 -16.10
N ILE A 191 1.98 -9.75 -15.13
CA ILE A 191 1.42 -10.69 -14.16
C ILE A 191 0.51 -11.70 -14.88
N LEU A 192 -0.41 -11.26 -15.74
CA LEU A 192 -1.27 -12.16 -16.51
C LEU A 192 -0.50 -13.16 -17.39
N GLN A 193 0.66 -12.76 -17.90
CA GLN A 193 1.52 -13.60 -18.74
C GLN A 193 2.39 -14.57 -17.93
N SER A 194 2.42 -14.44 -16.60
CA SER A 194 3.18 -15.33 -15.74
C SER A 194 2.49 -16.70 -15.61
N PRO A 195 3.22 -17.82 -15.75
CA PRO A 195 2.64 -19.15 -15.68
C PRO A 195 2.12 -19.52 -14.28
N ASP A 196 2.53 -18.77 -13.26
CA ASP A 196 2.26 -19.05 -11.85
C ASP A 196 1.09 -18.22 -11.29
N THR A 197 0.47 -17.35 -12.10
CA THR A 197 -0.68 -16.52 -11.68
C THR A 197 -1.97 -17.33 -11.59
N VAL A 198 -2.68 -17.17 -10.47
CA VAL A 198 -3.86 -17.98 -10.15
C VAL A 198 -5.18 -17.23 -10.43
N GLU A 199 -5.22 -15.90 -10.24
CA GLU A 199 -6.44 -15.09 -10.35
C GLU A 199 -6.32 -13.89 -11.31
N ASP A 200 -6.66 -14.14 -12.58
CA ASP A 200 -6.62 -13.15 -13.67
C ASP A 200 -7.48 -11.88 -13.41
N LEU A 201 -8.74 -12.02 -13.01
CA LEU A 201 -9.68 -10.90 -12.86
C LEU A 201 -9.68 -10.22 -11.48
N HIS A 202 -9.09 -10.85 -10.45
CA HIS A 202 -9.11 -10.29 -9.09
C HIS A 202 -8.33 -8.97 -8.99
N HIS A 203 -7.24 -8.84 -9.73
CA HIS A 203 -6.44 -7.62 -9.83
C HIS A 203 -7.26 -6.42 -10.36
N ILE A 204 -8.14 -6.65 -11.32
CA ILE A 204 -8.96 -5.61 -11.96
C ILE A 204 -10.05 -5.08 -11.03
N GLU A 205 -10.64 -5.94 -10.19
CA GLU A 205 -11.58 -5.51 -9.17
C GLU A 205 -10.98 -4.45 -8.22
N GLY A 206 -9.67 -4.55 -7.97
CA GLY A 206 -8.93 -3.55 -7.22
C GLY A 206 -8.73 -2.25 -8.00
N MET A 207 -8.21 -2.35 -9.23
CA MET A 207 -7.84 -1.18 -10.03
C MET A 207 -9.05 -0.34 -10.47
N GLN A 208 -10.21 -0.94 -10.72
CA GLN A 208 -11.42 -0.18 -11.12
C GLN A 208 -11.88 0.87 -10.10
N ARG A 209 -11.39 0.81 -8.85
CA ARG A 209 -11.72 1.81 -7.83
C ARG A 209 -11.33 3.23 -8.23
N ILE A 210 -10.28 3.40 -9.03
CA ILE A 210 -9.86 4.72 -9.55
C ILE A 210 -10.97 5.45 -10.33
N LEU A 211 -11.95 4.70 -10.85
CA LEU A 211 -13.08 5.29 -11.58
C LEU A 211 -14.08 6.01 -10.66
N ASN A 212 -14.07 5.71 -9.36
CA ASN A 212 -15.05 6.22 -8.38
C ASN A 212 -14.43 6.83 -7.13
N GLU A 213 -13.21 6.44 -6.78
CA GLU A 213 -12.48 6.88 -5.60
C GLU A 213 -11.30 7.76 -6.07
N PRO A 214 -11.10 8.96 -5.49
CA PRO A 214 -10.01 9.86 -5.89
C PRO A 214 -8.63 9.37 -5.45
N PHE A 215 -8.58 8.47 -4.47
CA PHE A 215 -7.37 7.90 -3.88
C PHE A 215 -7.62 6.46 -3.40
N PRO A 216 -6.57 5.63 -3.23
CA PRO A 216 -6.70 4.36 -2.52
C PRO A 216 -7.10 4.57 -1.05
N ARG A 217 -7.73 3.56 -0.44
CA ARG A 217 -8.18 3.59 0.96
C ARG A 217 -7.08 3.35 2.00
N THR A 218 -5.90 2.99 1.51
CA THR A 218 -4.65 2.92 2.27
C THR A 218 -3.74 4.02 1.76
N PRO A 219 -2.97 4.71 2.61
CA PRO A 219 -2.86 4.50 4.05
C PRO A 219 -4.13 4.76 4.87
N ARG A 220 -4.38 3.94 5.90
CA ARG A 220 -5.57 4.09 6.77
C ARG A 220 -5.53 5.39 7.57
N TYR A 221 -6.71 5.85 8.00
CA TYR A 221 -6.92 7.06 8.82
C TYR A 221 -6.35 8.34 8.19
N TRP A 222 -6.34 8.38 6.87
CA TRP A 222 -5.87 9.53 6.11
C TRP A 222 -6.91 9.85 5.06
N GLU A 223 -7.24 11.13 4.94
CA GLU A 223 -8.10 11.68 3.91
C GLU A 223 -7.23 12.55 2.98
N PRO A 224 -6.62 11.99 1.92
CA PRO A 224 -5.64 12.71 1.11
C PRO A 224 -6.24 13.95 0.43
N THR A 225 -7.56 13.95 0.18
CA THR A 225 -8.28 15.07 -0.44
C THR A 225 -8.29 16.36 0.39
N ASP A 226 -7.97 16.27 1.68
CA ASP A 226 -7.88 17.46 2.54
C ASP A 226 -6.59 18.26 2.29
N GLU A 227 -5.57 17.64 1.70
CA GLU A 227 -4.23 18.23 1.50
C GLU A 227 -3.63 18.08 0.10
N LEU A 228 -4.13 17.16 -0.73
CA LEU A 228 -3.59 16.83 -2.06
C LEU A 228 -4.67 16.94 -3.14
N ASP A 229 -4.25 17.44 -4.31
CA ASP A 229 -5.04 17.31 -5.52
C ASP A 229 -5.06 15.83 -5.96
N PRO A 230 -6.23 15.29 -6.37
CA PRO A 230 -6.33 13.92 -6.83
C PRO A 230 -5.49 13.72 -8.10
N PRO A 231 -4.89 12.52 -8.28
CA PRO A 231 -4.27 12.15 -9.54
C PRO A 231 -5.22 12.32 -10.72
N SER A 232 -4.63 12.50 -11.90
CA SER A 232 -5.43 12.55 -13.12
C SER A 232 -6.20 11.24 -13.33
N PRO A 233 -7.45 11.29 -13.82
CA PRO A 233 -8.18 10.07 -14.15
C PRO A 233 -7.45 9.29 -15.25
N LEU A 234 -7.78 8.00 -15.37
CA LEU A 234 -7.28 7.19 -16.48
C LEU A 234 -7.66 7.83 -17.82
N SER A 235 -6.65 8.05 -18.67
CA SER A 235 -6.87 8.51 -20.04
C SER A 235 -7.58 7.44 -20.87
N ASP A 236 -8.31 7.86 -21.91
CA ASP A 236 -8.95 6.94 -22.86
C ASP A 236 -7.93 5.95 -23.46
N ASP A 237 -6.70 6.41 -23.76
CA ASP A 237 -5.61 5.56 -24.27
C ASP A 237 -5.15 4.49 -23.25
N ALA A 238 -5.20 4.81 -21.95
CA ALA A 238 -4.90 3.86 -20.89
C ALA A 238 -6.03 2.83 -20.73
N ILE A 239 -7.30 3.28 -20.78
CA ILE A 239 -8.46 2.39 -20.76
C ILE A 239 -8.42 1.43 -21.95
N GLU A 240 -8.18 1.94 -23.16
CA GLU A 240 -8.07 1.10 -24.37
C GLU A 240 -6.92 0.09 -24.27
N HIS A 241 -5.77 0.54 -23.75
CA HIS A 241 -4.63 -0.36 -23.49
C HIS A 241 -4.98 -1.46 -22.50
N LEU A 242 -5.70 -1.14 -21.42
CA LEU A 242 -6.19 -2.13 -20.47
C LEU A 242 -7.14 -3.14 -21.11
N LEU A 243 -8.13 -2.67 -21.89
CA LEU A 243 -9.09 -3.55 -22.56
C LEU A 243 -8.39 -4.48 -23.55
N ARG A 244 -7.39 -3.99 -24.26
CA ARG A 244 -6.54 -4.81 -25.13
C ARG A 244 -5.77 -5.89 -24.34
N VAL A 245 -5.10 -5.50 -23.25
CA VAL A 245 -4.39 -6.46 -22.37
C VAL A 245 -5.34 -7.55 -21.87
N LEU A 246 -6.55 -7.18 -21.43
CA LEU A 246 -7.54 -8.14 -20.97
C LEU A 246 -7.98 -9.11 -22.08
N GLY A 247 -8.32 -8.60 -23.26
CA GLY A 247 -8.79 -9.45 -24.36
C GLY A 247 -7.71 -10.35 -24.96
N GLU A 248 -6.44 -9.91 -24.96
CA GLU A 248 -5.32 -10.72 -25.44
C GLU A 248 -4.90 -11.83 -24.45
N ASN A 249 -5.14 -11.64 -23.14
CA ASN A 249 -4.61 -12.53 -22.10
C ASN A 249 -5.69 -13.35 -21.36
N ILE A 250 -6.97 -12.96 -21.42
CA ILE A 250 -8.08 -13.64 -20.73
C ILE A 250 -9.08 -14.20 -21.75
N HIS A 251 -9.49 -15.46 -21.53
CA HIS A 251 -10.42 -16.13 -22.44
C HIS A 251 -11.75 -15.35 -22.60
N PRO A 252 -12.27 -15.12 -23.82
CA PRO A 252 -13.42 -14.25 -24.06
C PRO A 252 -14.67 -14.59 -23.24
N ARG A 253 -15.02 -15.89 -23.12
CA ARG A 253 -16.18 -16.31 -22.30
C ARG A 253 -16.06 -15.92 -20.83
N ARG A 254 -14.84 -15.82 -20.30
CA ARG A 254 -14.60 -15.43 -18.91
C ARG A 254 -14.82 -13.93 -18.76
N LEU A 255 -14.29 -13.11 -19.67
CA LEU A 255 -14.57 -11.67 -19.73
C LEU A 255 -16.08 -11.38 -19.77
N GLN A 256 -16.81 -12.03 -20.70
CA GLN A 256 -18.26 -11.88 -20.83
C GLN A 256 -19.04 -12.33 -19.58
N GLN A 257 -18.53 -13.33 -18.85
CA GLN A 257 -19.17 -13.81 -17.63
C GLN A 257 -19.11 -12.77 -16.50
N PHE A 258 -18.07 -11.94 -16.46
CA PHE A 258 -17.80 -10.99 -15.38
C PHE A 258 -18.02 -9.52 -15.78
N ASP A 259 -18.49 -9.26 -17.00
CA ASP A 259 -18.75 -7.90 -17.52
C ASP A 259 -19.65 -7.08 -16.58
N ASP A 260 -20.73 -7.67 -16.06
CA ASP A 260 -21.64 -6.98 -15.12
C ASP A 260 -21.00 -6.65 -13.74
N MET A 261 -19.83 -7.24 -13.42
CA MET A 261 -19.15 -7.06 -12.13
C MET A 261 -17.98 -6.07 -12.19
N ILE A 262 -17.46 -5.79 -13.39
CA ILE A 262 -16.32 -4.92 -13.62
C ILE A 262 -16.78 -3.70 -14.42
N GLN A 263 -16.36 -2.51 -14.02
CA GLN A 263 -16.82 -1.27 -14.66
C GLN A 263 -16.15 -0.97 -16.01
N PHE A 264 -15.05 -1.65 -16.32
CA PHE A 264 -14.44 -1.63 -17.66
C PHE A 264 -15.26 -2.51 -18.62
N ASP A 265 -15.34 -2.11 -19.89
CA ASP A 265 -16.13 -2.81 -20.92
C ASP A 265 -15.46 -4.14 -21.33
N LEU A 266 -15.71 -5.19 -20.55
CA LEU A 266 -15.11 -6.51 -20.75
C LEU A 266 -15.70 -7.22 -21.98
N GLU A 267 -16.97 -6.95 -22.31
CA GLU A 267 -17.61 -7.43 -23.54
C GLU A 267 -16.90 -6.88 -24.79
N TRP A 268 -16.53 -5.60 -24.79
CA TRP A 268 -15.71 -5.01 -25.84
C TRP A 268 -14.34 -5.69 -25.95
N ALA A 269 -13.63 -5.84 -24.82
CA ALA A 269 -12.34 -6.54 -24.79
C ALA A 269 -12.43 -7.96 -25.36
N ALA A 270 -13.46 -8.72 -24.97
CA ALA A 270 -13.71 -10.07 -25.45
C ALA A 270 -14.01 -10.14 -26.96
N THR A 271 -14.68 -9.11 -27.49
CA THR A 271 -15.13 -9.08 -28.89
C THR A 271 -14.06 -8.59 -29.85
N GLU A 272 -13.33 -7.54 -29.47
CA GLU A 272 -12.35 -6.88 -30.34
C GLU A 272 -10.99 -7.57 -30.30
N TYR A 273 -10.54 -7.98 -29.11
CA TYR A 273 -9.18 -8.49 -28.89
C TYR A 273 -9.12 -9.99 -28.61
N GLY A 274 -10.23 -10.57 -28.17
CA GLY A 274 -10.33 -11.99 -27.87
C GLY A 274 -10.08 -12.89 -29.08
N GLU A 275 -9.05 -13.75 -29.02
CA GLU A 275 -8.90 -14.82 -29.99
C GLU A 275 -10.09 -15.79 -29.86
N ARG A 276 -10.89 -15.90 -30.93
CA ARG A 276 -11.92 -16.94 -31.02
C ARG A 276 -11.20 -18.27 -31.21
N ASP A 277 -11.39 -19.20 -30.29
CA ASP A 277 -10.96 -20.59 -30.43
C ASP A 277 -11.11 -21.05 -31.89
N SER A 278 -9.98 -21.30 -32.55
CA SER A 278 -9.97 -22.11 -33.75
C SER A 278 -10.27 -23.53 -33.31
N ALA A 279 -11.55 -23.92 -33.47
CA ALA A 279 -12.16 -25.25 -33.37
C ALA A 279 -11.27 -26.46 -33.01
#